data_AF-A0A398CED9-F1
#
_entry.id   AF-A0A398CED9-F1
#
_cell.length_a   1.000
_cell.length_b   1.000
_cell.length_c   1.000
_cell.angle_alpha   90.00
_cell.angle_beta   90.00
_cell.angle_gamma   90.00
#
_symmetry.space_group_name_H-M   'P 1'
#
loop_
_entity.id
_entity.type
_entity.pdbx_description
1 polymer ?
#
loop_
_entity_poly.entity_id
_entity_poly.type
_entity_poly.pdbx_seq_one_letter_code
_entity_poly.pdbx_strand_id
1 'polypeptide(L)' 'MDIALTHSLLQIASANTQAQTAQAANVAVLKKALDVQATAAATLLDALPQPPAPNLGPLGTQLDTFA' A
#
# COMPACT_ATOMS: atom_id res chain seq x y z
N MET A 1 23.47 21.94 -38.99
CA MET A 1 23.99 21.49 -37.68
C MET A 1 23.04 21.81 -36.52
N ASP A 2 22.12 22.78 -36.66
CA ASP A 2 21.15 23.15 -35.62
C ASP A 2 19.93 22.19 -35.51
N ILE A 3 19.35 21.81 -36.65
CA ILE A 3 18.17 20.92 -36.72
C ILE A 3 18.39 19.55 -36.07
N ALA A 4 19.61 19.01 -36.14
CA ALA A 4 19.96 17.74 -35.51
C ALA A 4 19.96 17.84 -33.98
N LEU A 5 20.38 18.99 -33.43
CA LEU A 5 20.32 19.27 -32.00
C LEU A 5 18.89 19.56 -31.55
N THR A 6 18.08 20.22 -32.37
CA THR A 6 16.65 20.39 -32.12
C THR A 6 15.93 19.05 -32.05
N HIS A 7 16.19 18.15 -33.01
CA HIS A 7 15.62 16.79 -33.01
C HIS A 7 16.06 15.97 -31.79
N SER A 8 17.33 16.03 -31.40
CA SER A 8 17.80 15.32 -30.21
C SER A 8 17.19 15.87 -28.92
N LEU A 9 17.05 17.20 -28.79
CA LEU A 9 16.35 17.83 -27.67
C LEU A 9 14.88 17.42 -27.60
N LEU A 10 14.18 17.38 -28.74
CA LEU A 10 12.78 16.94 -28.80
C LEU A 10 12.63 15.47 -28.40
N GLN A 11 13.54 14.60 -28.85
CA GLN A 11 13.55 13.19 -28.44
C GLN A 11 13.82 13.04 -26.94
N ILE A 12 14.78 13.78 -26.40
CA ILE A 12 15.10 13.77 -24.97
C ILE A 12 13.92 14.31 -24.15
N ALA A 13 13.30 15.41 -24.58
CA ALA A 13 12.12 15.98 -23.93
C ALA A 13 10.97 14.98 -23.91
N SER A 14 10.67 14.33 -25.04
CA SER A 14 9.64 13.30 -25.14
C SER A 14 9.94 12.09 -24.25
N ALA A 15 11.19 11.61 -24.23
CA ALA A 15 11.60 10.50 -23.37
C ALA A 15 11.48 10.86 -21.88
N ASN A 16 11.80 12.10 -21.51
CA ASN A 16 11.68 12.58 -20.13
C ASN A 16 10.21 12.70 -19.70
N THR A 17 9.33 13.25 -20.54
CA THR A 17 7.88 13.28 -20.26
C THR A 17 7.31 11.87 -20.10
N GLN A 18 7.73 10.92 -20.93
CA GLN A 18 7.31 9.53 -20.81
C GLN A 18 7.83 8.89 -19.51
N ALA A 19 9.08 9.14 -19.13
CA ALA A 19 9.66 8.67 -17.87
C ALA A 19 8.95 9.24 -16.64
N GLN A 20 8.63 10.55 -16.64
CA GLN A 20 7.88 11.20 -15.56
C GLN A 20 6.47 10.60 -15.42
N THR A 21 5.78 10.37 -16.54
CA THR A 21 4.45 9.75 -16.55
C THR A 21 4.51 8.34 -16.01
N ALA A 22 5.50 7.54 -16.43
CA ALA A 22 5.70 6.19 -15.93
C ALA A 22 6.01 6.20 -14.42
N GLN A 23 6.86 7.11 -13.94
CA GLN A 23 7.17 7.24 -12.50
C GLN A 23 5.93 7.62 -11.69
N ALA A 24 5.13 8.59 -12.16
CA ALA A 24 3.89 8.98 -11.51
C ALA A 24 2.89 7.81 -11.42
N ALA A 25 2.72 7.06 -12.51
CA ALA A 25 1.87 5.88 -12.53
C ALA A 25 2.37 4.79 -11.57
N ASN A 26 3.68 4.49 -11.57
CA ASN A 26 4.28 3.51 -10.66
C ASN A 26 4.09 3.88 -9.19
N VAL A 27 4.31 5.16 -8.84
CA VAL A 27 4.08 5.66 -7.47
C VAL A 27 2.60 5.58 -7.10
N ALA A 28 1.69 5.94 -8.02
CA ALA A 28 0.25 5.84 -7.79
C ALA A 28 -0.20 4.39 -7.56
N VAL A 29 0.31 3.44 -8.36
CA VAL A 29 0.04 2.01 -8.19
C VAL A 29 0.61 1.50 -6.86
N LEU A 30 1.84 1.87 -6.50
CA LEU A 30 2.43 1.48 -5.22
C LEU A 30 1.60 2.02 -4.04
N LYS A 31 1.19 3.29 -4.09
CA LYS A 31 0.30 3.88 -3.08
C LYS A 31 -1.03 3.13 -3.02
N LYS A 32 -1.60 2.76 -4.18
CA LYS A 32 -2.85 2.01 -4.20
C LYS A 32 -2.68 0.60 -3.63
N ALA A 33 -1.56 -0.08 -3.91
CA ALA A 33 -1.26 -1.38 -3.34
C ALA A 33 -1.14 -1.32 -1.81
N LEU A 34 -0.49 -0.28 -1.28
CA LEU A 34 -0.42 -0.05 0.17
C LEU A 34 -1.79 0.24 0.79
N ASP A 35 -2.61 1.07 0.15
CA ASP A 35 -3.98 1.37 0.56
C ASP A 35 -4.87 0.10 0.59
N VAL A 36 -4.74 -0.75 -0.44
CA VAL A 36 -5.43 -2.03 -0.51
C VAL A 36 -4.94 -2.98 0.59
N GLN A 37 -3.64 -3.03 0.86
CA GLN A 37 -3.09 -3.85 1.94
C GLN A 37 -3.60 -3.39 3.31
N ALA A 38 -3.64 -2.08 3.56
CA ALA A 38 -4.17 -1.52 4.79
C ALA A 38 -5.66 -1.83 4.97
N THR A 39 -6.45 -1.71 3.89
CA THR A 39 -7.87 -2.07 3.89
C THR A 39 -8.06 -3.56 4.15
N ALA A 40 -7.29 -4.42 3.47
CA ALA A 40 -7.32 -5.87 3.67
C ALA A 40 -6.96 -6.24 5.12
N ALA A 41 -5.92 -5.62 5.69
CA ALA A 41 -5.55 -5.81 7.08
C ALA A 41 -6.66 -5.36 8.04
N ALA A 42 -7.32 -4.23 7.79
CA ALA A 42 -8.45 -3.78 8.59
C ALA A 42 -9.64 -4.76 8.53
N THR A 43 -10.00 -5.27 7.35
CA THR A 43 -11.04 -6.29 7.22
C THR A 43 -10.67 -7.61 7.90
N LEU A 44 -9.39 -8.01 7.88
CA LEU A 44 -8.95 -9.19 8.61
C LEU A 44 -9.07 -8.98 10.12
N LEU A 45 -8.70 -7.80 10.63
CA LEU A 45 -8.84 -7.46 12.04
C LEU A 45 -10.30 -7.40 12.48
N ASP A 46 -11.20 -6.89 11.64
CA ASP A 46 -12.64 -6.85 11.94
C ASP A 46 -13.30 -8.23 11.83
N ALA A 47 -12.76 -9.11 10.97
CA ALA A 47 -13.17 -10.50 10.87
C ALA A 47 -12.65 -11.38 12.03
N LEU A 48 -11.73 -10.87 12.87
CA LEU A 48 -11.31 -11.61 14.06
C LEU A 48 -12.48 -11.64 15.06
N PRO A 49 -12.89 -12.82 15.55
CA PRO A 49 -13.88 -12.93 16.60
C PRO A 49 -13.43 -12.11 17.82
N GLN A 50 -14.30 -11.22 18.30
CA GLN A 50 -14.02 -10.44 19.50
C GLN A 50 -13.75 -11.41 20.66
N PRO A 51 -12.56 -11.36 21.29
CA PRO A 51 -12.22 -12.29 22.36
C PRO A 51 -13.24 -12.15 23.49
N PRO A 52 -13.75 -13.28 24.02
CA PRO A 52 -14.76 -13.24 25.08
C PRO A 52 -14.23 -12.41 26.25
N ALA A 53 -15.07 -11.50 26.76
CA ALA A 53 -14.72 -10.67 27.90
C ALA A 53 -14.25 -11.56 29.06
N PRO A 54 -13.10 -11.27 29.70
CA PRO A 54 -12.63 -12.07 30.81
C PRO A 54 -13.67 -12.02 31.93
N ASN A 55 -14.31 -13.16 32.20
CA ASN A 55 -15.17 -13.35 33.36
C ASN A 55 -14.30 -13.27 34.62
N LEU A 56 -14.15 -12.06 35.18
CA LEU A 56 -13.55 -11.83 36.49
C LEU A 56 -14.60 -12.05 37.58
N GLY A 57 -15.15 -13.26 37.66
CA GLY A 57 -15.75 -13.79 38.89
C GLY A 57 -14.65 -14.09 39.92
N PRO A 58 -14.98 -14.30 41.21
CA PRO A 58 -14.01 -14.37 42.32
C PRO A 58 -13.06 -15.58 42.30
N LEU A 59 -12.95 -16.32 41.19
CA LEU A 59 -12.14 -17.53 41.04
C LEU A 59 -11.20 -17.37 39.83
N GLY A 60 -10.03 -16.79 40.08
CA GLY A 60 -9.03 -16.49 39.05
C GLY A 60 -8.22 -17.70 38.58
N THR A 61 -8.79 -18.62 37.79
CA THR A 61 -8.03 -19.79 37.30
C THR A 61 -8.37 -20.37 35.92
N GLN A 62 -9.13 -19.71 35.04
CA GLN A 62 -9.18 -20.17 33.64
C GLN A 62 -9.01 -19.00 32.66
N LEU A 63 -7.75 -18.61 32.50
CA LEU A 63 -7.29 -17.91 31.32
C LEU A 63 -7.03 -18.98 30.26
N ASP A 64 -8.03 -19.32 29.45
CA ASP A 64 -7.83 -20.18 28.28
C ASP A 64 -6.98 -19.39 27.26
N THR A 65 -5.67 -19.63 27.34
CA THR A 65 -4.68 -19.19 26.35
C THR A 65 -4.90 -20.03 25.10
N PHE A 66 -5.66 -19.51 24.14
CA PHE A 66 -5.75 -20.11 22.82
C PHE A 66 -4.42 -19.86 22.07
N ALA A 67 -3.73 -20.95 21.76
CA ALA A 67 -2.66 -21.04 20.77
C ALA A 67 -3.25 -21.30 19.38
#